data_AF-A0A7J8YZQ7-F1
#
_entry.id   AF-A0A7J8YZQ7-F1
#
_cell.length_a   1.000
_cell.length_b   1.000
_cell.length_c   1.000
_cell.angle_alpha   90.00
_cell.angle_beta   90.00
_cell.angle_gamma   90.00
#
_symmetry.space_group_name_H-M   'P 1'
#
loop_
_entity.id
_entity.type
_entity.pdbx_description
1 polymer ?
#
loop_
_entity_poly.entity_id
_entity_poly.type
_entity_poly.pdbx_seq_one_letter_code
_entity_poly.pdbx_strand_id
1 'polypeptide(L)'
;MSFPLQLISCRAAQDFHSRDSSFINGVFIKTRMTRKKKNQLKVLAMSSDNSTLKMNLNEYMVTLQKPLGIRFGLSLDGRIFVHALKRGSNAEKSRIIMVGDTLKKTSDSSGGSFTEIKNFGDAQEMLTEETGSFSLVLERPFSPFPIHELHQLSDLDILFNRGRMPVATWNKALLASNLQTTEGGGNSGFVVFSSKFLASPGLKFLNDQNGHVGSGLQKNILSSPVSQLVCIFSEKEPGDGEWAHGSFPLEEYIKALERSKGELYYNHSLGMRYSKITEQIYVGSCIQTDADVKTLSDAGITAVLNFQSGVEAENWEINSKSINASCQRLNVLMINYPIKDGDSFDLRKRLPFSVGLLLRLLKKNHRVFVTCTTGFDRSPACVIAYLHWMTDTPLHAAHNFVTGLHTCKPDRPAIAWATWDLIAMVESGRHDGPATHALTFVWNGHNEGEDVCLVGDFTGNWKEPIKATHKGGARYEVEIRLPQGKYYYKYIINGNWRHSTSSPTERDERGNINNVIMIGDTASVRPTIQPQQKDANLIKVIERPLTENERFMLAKAARCIAFSVCPIRLVPK
;
A
#
# COMPACT_ATOMS: atom_id res chain seq x y z
N MET A 1 -30.38 -2.08 -8.15
CA MET A 1 -30.16 -2.09 -9.61
C MET A 1 -28.77 -1.56 -9.84
N SER A 2 -27.87 -2.45 -10.23
CA SER A 2 -26.43 -2.29 -10.11
C SER A 2 -25.84 -2.16 -11.51
N PHE A 3 -25.18 -1.05 -11.82
CA PHE A 3 -24.39 -0.88 -13.04
C PHE A 3 -22.90 -0.86 -12.66
N PRO A 4 -22.07 -1.76 -13.20
CA PRO A 4 -20.62 -1.74 -12.99
C PRO A 4 -19.93 -0.89 -14.07
N LEU A 5 -19.06 0.03 -13.66
CA LEU A 5 -18.12 0.72 -14.56
C LEU A 5 -16.89 -0.17 -14.78
N GLN A 6 -16.83 -0.81 -15.95
CA GLN A 6 -15.64 -1.46 -16.48
C GLN A 6 -14.74 -0.41 -17.13
N LEU A 7 -13.49 -0.31 -16.68
CA LEU A 7 -12.41 0.37 -17.39
C LEU A 7 -11.89 -0.53 -18.51
N ILE A 8 -12.27 -0.20 -19.74
CA ILE A 8 -11.76 -0.83 -20.97
C ILE A 8 -10.44 -0.16 -21.34
N SER A 9 -9.34 -0.94 -21.33
CA SER A 9 -8.07 -0.58 -21.95
C SER A 9 -8.15 -0.90 -23.45
N CYS A 10 -8.30 0.11 -24.30
CA CYS A 10 -8.17 -0.05 -25.74
C CYS A 10 -6.69 -0.01 -26.14
N ARG A 11 -6.15 -1.19 -26.50
CA ARG A 11 -4.96 -1.31 -27.36
C ARG A 11 -5.40 -1.02 -28.81
N ALA A 12 -4.82 0.00 -29.42
CA ALA A 12 -4.82 0.13 -30.88
C ALA A 12 -3.41 -0.17 -31.39
N ALA A 13 -3.27 -1.35 -31.99
CA ALA A 13 -2.17 -1.70 -32.87
C ALA A 13 -2.46 -1.12 -34.25
N GLN A 14 -1.49 -0.47 -34.86
CA GLN A 14 -1.42 -0.33 -36.32
C GLN A 14 -0.02 -0.70 -36.77
N ASP A 15 0.07 -1.92 -37.31
CA ASP A 15 1.13 -2.35 -38.19
C ASP A 15 1.14 -1.50 -39.45
N PHE A 16 2.31 -1.01 -39.86
CA PHE A 16 2.63 -0.90 -41.29
C PHE A 16 4.10 -1.23 -41.51
N HIS A 17 4.30 -2.33 -42.23
CA HIS A 17 5.56 -2.77 -42.82
C HIS A 17 6.13 -1.72 -43.78
N SER A 18 7.44 -1.48 -43.73
CA SER A 18 8.32 -1.68 -44.89
C SER A 18 9.79 -1.60 -44.48
N ARG A 19 10.55 -2.57 -44.97
CA ARG A 19 12.01 -2.66 -44.94
C ARG A 19 12.64 -1.60 -45.85
N ASP A 20 13.82 -1.10 -45.49
CA ASP A 20 15.10 -1.33 -46.22
C ASP A 20 16.13 -0.19 -46.05
N SER A 21 17.36 -0.60 -45.71
CA SER A 21 18.68 -0.10 -46.13
C SER A 21 19.05 1.40 -46.05
N SER A 22 19.92 1.70 -45.07
CA SER A 22 21.30 2.21 -45.19
C SER A 22 21.72 3.42 -46.08
N PHE A 23 22.51 4.29 -45.42
CA PHE A 23 23.76 4.96 -45.86
C PHE A 23 23.75 6.28 -46.69
N ILE A 24 24.59 7.20 -46.17
CA ILE A 24 25.46 8.21 -46.81
C ILE A 24 25.00 9.68 -46.92
N ASN A 25 25.83 10.51 -46.26
CA ASN A 25 26.25 11.90 -46.52
C ASN A 25 25.69 12.64 -47.75
N GLY A 26 25.40 13.92 -47.54
CA GLY A 26 25.82 14.93 -48.52
C GLY A 26 24.86 16.09 -48.74
N VAL A 27 25.35 17.27 -48.37
CA VAL A 27 25.19 18.52 -49.11
C VAL A 27 23.86 19.28 -48.99
N PHE A 28 24.01 20.45 -48.38
CA PHE A 28 23.12 21.62 -48.43
C PHE A 28 22.82 22.04 -49.88
N ILE A 29 21.54 22.16 -50.22
CA ILE A 29 21.09 23.04 -51.31
C ILE A 29 20.00 23.96 -50.78
N LYS A 30 20.32 25.26 -50.76
CA LYS A 30 19.38 26.37 -50.53
C LYS A 30 18.55 26.57 -51.79
N THR A 31 17.25 26.33 -51.70
CA THR A 31 16.29 26.86 -52.68
C THR A 31 15.30 27.77 -51.96
N ARG A 32 15.42 29.06 -52.25
CA ARG A 32 14.63 30.15 -51.68
C ARG A 32 13.37 30.28 -52.55
N MET A 33 12.22 29.86 -52.04
CA MET A 33 10.91 30.25 -52.59
C MET A 33 10.09 31.04 -51.55
N THR A 34 9.39 32.02 -52.08
CA THR A 34 8.86 33.20 -51.42
C THR A 34 7.48 32.97 -50.78
N ARG A 35 7.35 33.53 -49.58
CA ARG A 35 6.17 33.82 -48.75
C ARG A 35 4.77 33.62 -49.36
N LYS A 36 3.95 32.80 -48.67
CA LYS A 36 2.56 33.15 -48.34
C LYS A 36 2.41 33.27 -46.82
N LYS A 37 1.95 34.45 -46.37
CA LYS A 37 1.68 34.79 -44.96
C LYS A 37 0.56 33.89 -44.40
N LYS A 38 0.88 33.09 -43.38
CA LYS A 38 -0.10 32.63 -42.39
C LYS A 38 0.27 33.29 -41.06
N ASN A 39 -0.68 33.99 -40.45
CA ASN A 39 -0.56 34.53 -39.10
C ASN A 39 -0.30 33.38 -38.12
N GLN A 40 0.95 33.19 -37.71
CA GLN A 40 1.27 32.42 -36.52
C GLN A 40 1.24 33.38 -35.34
N LEU A 41 0.28 33.17 -34.43
CA LEU A 41 0.34 33.68 -33.07
C LEU A 41 1.64 33.18 -32.45
N LYS A 42 2.62 34.07 -32.30
CA LYS A 42 3.81 33.80 -31.48
C LYS A 42 3.40 33.91 -30.03
N VAL A 43 3.24 32.77 -29.35
CA VAL A 43 3.28 32.73 -27.89
C VAL A 43 4.75 32.95 -27.51
N LEU A 44 5.08 34.17 -27.09
CA LEU A 44 6.38 34.50 -26.49
C LEU A 44 6.28 34.14 -25.00
N ALA A 45 6.83 32.99 -24.62
CA ALA A 45 7.10 32.71 -23.21
C ALA A 45 8.34 33.54 -22.80
N MET A 46 8.12 34.58 -22.00
CA MET A 46 9.22 35.30 -21.34
C MET A 46 9.72 34.46 -20.16
N SER A 47 10.83 33.77 -20.35
CA SER A 47 11.57 33.12 -19.26
C SER A 47 12.56 34.13 -18.68
N SER A 48 12.30 34.60 -17.46
CA SER A 48 13.34 35.15 -16.60
C SER A 48 13.81 34.03 -15.67
N ASP A 49 15.11 33.75 -15.78
CA ASP A 49 15.97 32.99 -14.88
C ASP A 49 15.77 31.48 -14.68
N ASN A 50 16.91 30.77 -14.78
CA ASN A 50 17.13 29.35 -14.54
C ASN A 50 16.80 28.94 -13.09
N SER A 51 15.52 28.73 -12.80
CA SER A 51 15.10 27.84 -11.72
C SER A 51 14.39 26.64 -12.34
N THR A 52 14.78 25.43 -11.96
CA THR A 52 13.99 24.24 -12.26
C THR A 52 12.60 24.45 -11.67
N LEU A 53 11.60 24.69 -12.54
CA LEU A 53 10.20 24.87 -12.15
C LEU A 53 9.72 23.63 -11.39
N LYS A 54 9.79 23.67 -10.06
CA LYS A 54 9.20 22.67 -9.18
C LYS A 54 7.71 22.97 -9.09
N MET A 55 6.92 22.42 -10.02
CA MET A 55 5.47 22.53 -9.99
C MET A 55 4.92 21.64 -8.87
N ASN A 56 4.20 22.23 -7.92
CA ASN A 56 3.43 21.48 -6.92
C ASN A 56 2.06 21.13 -7.50
N LEU A 57 1.87 19.87 -7.93
CA LEU A 57 0.61 19.41 -8.54
C LEU A 57 -0.56 19.35 -7.55
N ASN A 58 -0.29 19.49 -6.24
CA ASN A 58 -1.33 19.54 -5.21
C ASN A 58 -1.85 20.96 -4.97
N GLU A 59 -1.15 21.99 -5.46
CA GLU A 59 -1.60 23.37 -5.37
C GLU A 59 -2.52 23.70 -6.54
N TYR A 60 -3.68 24.29 -6.25
CA TYR A 60 -4.62 24.75 -7.25
C TYR A 60 -5.24 26.09 -6.83
N MET A 61 -5.72 26.82 -7.83
CA MET A 61 -6.35 28.13 -7.64
C MET A 61 -7.84 28.03 -7.94
N VAL A 62 -8.66 28.66 -7.10
CA VAL A 62 -10.11 28.79 -7.30
C VAL A 62 -10.55 30.22 -7.04
N THR A 63 -11.30 30.79 -7.98
CA THR A 63 -11.87 32.13 -7.85
C THR A 63 -13.33 32.02 -7.47
N LEU A 64 -13.70 32.62 -6.35
CA LEU A 64 -15.05 32.61 -5.80
C LEU A 64 -15.54 34.04 -5.55
N GLN A 65 -16.85 34.24 -5.72
CA GLN A 65 -17.49 35.46 -5.26
C GLN A 65 -17.86 35.33 -3.78
N LYS A 66 -17.67 36.42 -3.04
CA LYS A 66 -18.17 36.50 -1.66
C LYS A 66 -19.70 36.58 -1.63
N PRO A 67 -20.36 35.96 -0.63
CA PRO A 67 -19.74 35.15 0.42
C PRO A 67 -19.20 33.81 -0.12
N LEU A 68 -17.98 33.46 0.30
CA LEU A 68 -17.31 32.22 -0.10
C LEU A 68 -18.09 31.01 0.41
N GLY A 69 -18.56 31.09 1.66
CA GLY A 69 -19.20 30.00 2.38
C GLY A 69 -18.23 28.88 2.75
N ILE A 70 -17.03 29.27 3.16
CA ILE A 70 -15.97 28.38 3.69
C ILE A 70 -15.79 28.68 5.18
N ARG A 71 -15.71 27.63 5.98
CA ARG A 71 -15.26 27.69 7.37
C ARG A 71 -13.84 27.16 7.43
N PHE A 72 -12.94 27.99 7.94
CA PHE A 72 -11.54 27.65 8.12
C PHE A 72 -11.28 27.17 9.55
N GLY A 73 -10.36 26.23 9.69
CA GLY A 73 -9.79 25.79 10.95
C GLY A 73 -8.30 26.16 11.01
N LEU A 74 -7.85 26.64 12.17
CA LEU A 74 -6.43 26.80 12.49
C LEU A 74 -5.96 25.58 13.27
N SER A 75 -4.91 24.91 12.81
CA SER A 75 -4.28 23.81 13.54
C SER A 75 -3.18 24.28 14.50
N LEU A 76 -2.81 23.44 15.48
CA LEU A 76 -1.70 23.71 16.41
C LEU A 76 -0.34 23.94 15.72
N ASP A 77 -0.13 23.37 14.54
CA ASP A 77 1.07 23.58 13.73
C ASP A 77 0.99 24.85 12.84
N GLY A 78 -0.05 25.66 13.02
CA GLY A 78 -0.21 26.96 12.36
C GLY A 78 -0.80 26.89 10.95
N ARG A 79 -1.30 25.73 10.51
CA ARG A 79 -1.91 25.59 9.19
C ARG A 79 -3.36 26.03 9.23
N ILE A 80 -3.75 26.78 8.21
CA ILE A 80 -5.15 27.16 7.99
C ILE A 80 -5.70 26.24 6.92
N PHE A 81 -6.74 25.48 7.26
CA PHE A 81 -7.32 24.50 6.36
C PHE A 81 -8.84 24.65 6.28
N VAL A 82 -9.42 24.14 5.20
CA VAL A 82 -10.87 24.09 5.02
C VAL A 82 -11.45 23.10 6.03
N HIS A 83 -12.16 23.61 7.03
CA HIS A 83 -12.83 22.79 8.04
C HIS A 83 -14.21 22.33 7.55
N ALA A 84 -15.02 23.19 6.96
CA ALA A 84 -16.33 22.83 6.43
C ALA A 84 -16.79 23.81 5.34
N LEU A 85 -17.77 23.39 4.54
CA LEU A 85 -18.39 24.20 3.50
C LEU A 85 -19.87 24.42 3.83
N LYS A 86 -20.37 25.65 3.64
CA LYS A 86 -21.79 25.96 3.86
C LYS A 86 -22.61 25.42 2.70
N ARG A 87 -23.74 24.76 3.01
CA ARG A 87 -24.63 24.17 2.00
C ARG A 87 -25.23 25.25 1.09
N GLY A 88 -25.17 25.05 -0.22
CA GLY A 88 -25.62 25.98 -1.25
C GLY A 88 -24.66 27.14 -1.56
N SER A 89 -23.49 27.21 -0.91
CA SER A 89 -22.52 28.29 -1.09
C SER A 89 -21.78 28.24 -2.43
N ASN A 90 -21.08 29.33 -2.76
CA ASN A 90 -20.22 29.38 -3.95
C ASN A 90 -19.08 28.37 -3.86
N ALA A 91 -18.50 28.18 -2.66
CA ALA A 91 -17.47 27.17 -2.45
C ALA A 91 -17.98 25.74 -2.65
N GLU A 92 -19.15 25.38 -2.12
CA GLU A 92 -19.72 24.03 -2.33
C GLU A 92 -20.09 23.80 -3.81
N LYS A 93 -20.70 24.80 -4.46
CA LYS A 93 -21.06 24.74 -5.88
C LYS A 93 -19.86 24.58 -6.80
N SER A 94 -18.67 25.05 -6.38
CA SER A 94 -17.44 24.89 -7.15
C SER A 94 -17.05 23.43 -7.36
N ARG A 95 -17.39 22.54 -6.41
CA ARG A 95 -16.97 21.11 -6.36
C ARG A 95 -15.47 20.85 -6.44
N ILE A 96 -14.64 21.89 -6.34
CA ILE A 96 -13.18 21.78 -6.43
C ILE A 96 -12.56 21.80 -5.04
N ILE A 97 -13.13 22.58 -4.11
CA ILE A 97 -12.66 22.73 -2.74
C ILE A 97 -13.09 21.53 -1.89
N MET A 98 -12.13 20.92 -1.18
CA MET A 98 -12.36 19.79 -0.30
C MET A 98 -12.01 20.14 1.14
N VAL A 99 -12.65 19.46 2.09
CA VAL A 99 -12.28 19.54 3.50
C VAL A 99 -10.87 19.00 3.70
N GLY A 100 -10.04 19.75 4.43
CA GLY A 100 -8.62 19.47 4.65
C GLY A 100 -7.66 20.16 3.68
N ASP A 101 -8.15 20.79 2.61
CA ASP A 101 -7.30 21.59 1.74
C ASP A 101 -6.73 22.79 2.52
N THR A 102 -5.42 23.02 2.42
CA THR A 102 -4.69 24.06 3.17
C THR A 102 -4.68 25.37 2.40
N LEU A 103 -5.05 26.48 3.03
CA LEU A 103 -4.99 27.82 2.46
C LEU A 103 -3.55 28.35 2.45
N LYS A 104 -3.03 28.63 1.25
CA LYS A 104 -1.65 29.11 1.06
C LYS A 104 -1.60 30.59 0.71
N LYS A 105 -2.43 31.02 -0.25
CA LYS A 105 -2.43 32.39 -0.76
C LYS A 105 -3.83 32.87 -1.09
N THR A 106 -4.02 34.17 -1.07
CA THR A 106 -5.31 34.82 -1.36
C THR A 106 -5.07 36.04 -2.23
N SER A 107 -5.96 36.33 -3.18
CA SER A 107 -5.93 37.61 -3.89
C SER A 107 -6.59 38.72 -3.07
N ASP A 108 -6.29 39.96 -3.42
CA ASP A 108 -7.11 41.11 -3.07
C ASP A 108 -8.43 41.14 -3.87
N SER A 109 -9.36 42.03 -3.51
CA SER A 109 -10.62 42.26 -4.24
C SER A 109 -10.44 42.84 -5.64
N SER A 110 -9.25 43.37 -5.95
CA SER A 110 -8.86 43.81 -7.29
C SER A 110 -8.40 42.65 -8.21
N GLY A 111 -8.15 41.47 -7.63
CA GLY A 111 -7.78 40.24 -8.34
C GLY A 111 -6.34 40.22 -8.88
N GLY A 112 -5.50 41.19 -8.50
CA GLY A 112 -4.21 41.45 -9.13
C GLY A 112 -3.00 40.93 -8.35
N SER A 113 -3.04 40.96 -7.02
CA SER A 113 -1.89 40.60 -6.16
C SER A 113 -2.24 39.49 -5.18
N PHE A 114 -1.37 38.46 -5.10
CA PHE A 114 -1.51 37.39 -4.12
C PHE A 114 -0.73 37.69 -2.85
N THR A 115 -1.42 37.66 -1.71
CA THR A 115 -0.81 37.66 -0.39
C THR A 115 -0.63 36.23 0.10
N GLU A 116 0.54 35.93 0.65
CA GLU A 116 0.80 34.64 1.31
C GLU A 116 0.21 34.66 2.72
N ILE A 117 -0.61 33.67 3.03
CA ILE A 117 -1.25 33.54 4.35
C ILE A 117 -0.26 32.84 5.28
N LYS A 118 0.32 33.59 6.21
CA LYS A 118 1.29 33.06 7.18
C LYS A 118 0.65 32.82 8.54
N ASN A 119 -0.31 33.66 8.92
CA ASN A 119 -0.92 33.62 10.23
C ASN A 119 -2.45 33.78 10.16
N PHE A 120 -3.11 33.54 11.30
CA PHE A 120 -4.55 33.74 11.47
C PHE A 120 -5.00 35.18 11.15
N GLY A 121 -4.19 36.19 11.47
CA GLY A 121 -4.51 37.59 11.17
C GLY A 121 -4.70 37.86 9.68
N ASP A 122 -3.80 37.35 8.84
CA ASP A 122 -3.86 37.50 7.37
C ASP A 122 -5.14 36.87 6.80
N ALA A 123 -5.50 35.69 7.32
CA ALA A 123 -6.73 35.01 6.91
C ALA A 123 -8.00 35.71 7.43
N GLN A 124 -7.93 36.35 8.59
CA GLN A 124 -9.05 37.11 9.15
C GLN A 124 -9.27 38.39 8.35
N GLU A 125 -8.21 39.11 7.97
CA GLU A 125 -8.28 40.29 7.10
C GLU A 125 -8.95 39.94 5.78
N MET A 126 -8.56 38.83 5.15
CA MET A 126 -9.22 38.31 3.95
C MET A 126 -10.74 38.16 4.15
N LEU A 127 -11.23 37.77 5.33
CA LEU A 127 -12.65 37.55 5.61
C LEU A 127 -13.43 38.82 6.00
N THR A 128 -12.77 39.96 6.18
CA THR A 128 -13.42 41.22 6.57
C THR A 128 -14.20 41.88 5.45
N GLU A 129 -13.75 41.76 4.20
CA GLU A 129 -14.45 42.33 3.05
C GLU A 129 -15.75 41.56 2.77
N GLU A 130 -16.89 42.24 2.62
CA GLU A 130 -18.19 41.57 2.46
C GLU A 130 -18.52 41.22 1.00
N THR A 131 -17.90 41.92 0.04
CA THR A 131 -18.21 41.79 -1.39
C THR A 131 -16.93 41.77 -2.23
N GLY A 132 -16.87 40.91 -3.25
CA GLY A 132 -15.74 40.88 -4.18
C GLY A 132 -15.50 39.50 -4.77
N SER A 133 -14.66 39.45 -5.81
CA SER A 133 -14.17 38.20 -6.40
C SER A 133 -12.78 37.91 -5.85
N PHE A 134 -12.63 36.79 -5.15
CA PHE A 134 -11.39 36.40 -4.49
C PHE A 134 -10.84 35.11 -5.07
N SER A 135 -9.55 35.10 -5.38
CA SER A 135 -8.84 33.89 -5.80
C SER A 135 -8.09 33.29 -4.61
N LEU A 136 -8.40 32.04 -4.29
CA LEU A 136 -7.76 31.27 -3.24
C LEU A 136 -6.79 30.28 -3.87
N VAL A 137 -5.56 30.22 -3.36
CA VAL A 137 -4.61 29.14 -3.67
C VAL A 137 -4.64 28.16 -2.52
N LEU A 138 -5.09 26.94 -2.82
CA LEU A 138 -5.28 25.85 -1.88
C LEU A 138 -4.32 24.71 -2.21
N GLU A 139 -3.80 24.04 -1.20
CA GLU A 139 -2.94 22.86 -1.32
C GLU A 139 -3.66 21.62 -0.79
N ARG A 140 -3.84 20.63 -1.65
CA ARG A 140 -4.46 19.35 -1.28
C ARG A 140 -3.49 18.47 -0.49
N PRO A 141 -3.89 17.92 0.67
CA PRO A 141 -3.05 16.98 1.40
C PRO A 141 -2.81 15.70 0.59
N PHE A 142 -1.62 15.13 0.71
CA PHE A 142 -1.25 13.87 0.04
C PHE A 142 -2.07 12.67 0.51
N SER A 143 -2.56 12.71 1.74
CA SER A 143 -3.48 11.70 2.29
C SER A 143 -4.88 12.30 2.45
N PRO A 144 -5.95 11.52 2.21
CA PRO A 144 -7.31 11.97 2.47
C PRO A 144 -7.47 12.50 3.89
N PHE A 145 -8.13 13.65 4.05
CA PHE A 145 -8.38 14.23 5.35
C PHE A 145 -9.40 13.37 6.12
N PRO A 146 -9.15 13.01 7.40
CA PRO A 146 -10.02 12.10 8.16
C PRO A 146 -11.24 12.84 8.70
N ILE A 147 -12.22 13.09 7.82
CA ILE A 147 -13.43 13.87 8.13
C ILE A 147 -14.23 13.29 9.32
N HIS A 148 -14.17 11.98 9.51
CA HIS A 148 -14.84 11.29 10.63
C HIS A 148 -14.31 11.72 12.01
N GLU A 149 -13.04 12.13 12.12
CA GLU A 149 -12.45 12.58 13.38
C GLU A 149 -13.03 13.93 13.85
N LEU A 150 -13.48 14.79 12.92
CA LEU A 150 -14.13 16.07 13.25
C LEU A 150 -15.47 15.88 14.01
N HIS A 151 -16.10 14.71 13.87
CA HIS A 151 -17.38 14.37 14.49
C HIS A 151 -17.24 13.60 15.82
N GLN A 152 -16.03 13.19 16.20
CA GLN A 152 -15.75 12.51 17.47
C GLN A 152 -15.36 13.47 18.60
N LEU A 153 -15.37 14.79 18.34
CA LEU A 153 -15.02 15.82 19.30
C LEU A 153 -16.10 15.94 20.39
N SER A 154 -15.68 16.01 21.65
CA SER A 154 -16.61 16.23 22.77
C SER A 154 -17.22 17.63 22.71
N ASP A 155 -18.39 17.84 23.33
CA ASP A 155 -19.03 19.17 23.39
C ASP A 155 -18.10 20.26 23.95
N LEU A 156 -17.18 19.87 24.84
CA LEU A 156 -16.14 20.74 25.41
C LEU A 156 -15.09 21.15 24.37
N ASP A 157 -14.65 20.21 23.52
CA ASP A 157 -13.71 20.50 22.43
C ASP A 157 -14.35 21.45 21.40
N ILE A 158 -15.65 21.30 21.11
CA ILE A 158 -16.39 22.20 20.21
C ILE A 158 -16.50 23.63 20.79
N LEU A 159 -16.76 23.76 22.10
CA LEU A 159 -16.82 25.07 22.78
C LEU A 159 -15.47 25.78 22.80
N PHE A 160 -14.38 25.04 23.03
CA PHE A 160 -13.02 25.56 22.93
C PHE A 160 -12.68 26.00 21.50
N ASN A 161 -12.92 25.14 20.51
CA ASN A 161 -12.61 25.39 19.10
C ASN A 161 -13.41 26.57 18.50
N ARG A 162 -14.58 26.91 19.06
CA ARG A 162 -15.34 28.12 18.69
C ARG A 162 -14.80 29.40 19.33
N GLY A 163 -13.68 29.32 20.05
CA GLY A 163 -13.11 30.44 20.79
C GLY A 163 -14.02 30.92 21.93
N ARG A 164 -15.00 30.14 22.40
CA ARG A 164 -15.96 30.59 23.42
C ARG A 164 -15.45 30.43 24.85
N MET A 165 -14.29 29.83 25.04
CA MET A 165 -13.64 29.64 26.34
C MET A 165 -12.48 30.62 26.51
N PRO A 166 -12.52 31.54 27.50
CA PRO A 166 -11.40 32.42 27.78
C PRO A 166 -10.20 31.62 28.32
N VAL A 167 -9.00 31.93 27.84
CA VAL A 167 -7.75 31.29 28.31
C VAL A 167 -6.99 32.27 29.19
N ALA A 168 -6.75 31.87 30.44
CA ALA A 168 -5.89 32.63 31.35
C ALA A 168 -4.42 32.25 31.12
N THR A 169 -3.59 33.21 30.72
CA THR A 169 -2.15 33.00 30.58
C THR A 169 -1.43 33.29 31.89
N TRP A 170 -0.24 32.70 32.07
CA TRP A 170 0.56 32.79 33.30
C TRP A 170 0.95 34.22 33.71
N ASN A 171 0.83 35.19 32.80
CA ASN A 171 1.04 36.62 33.02
C ASN A 171 -0.24 37.39 33.42
N LYS A 172 -1.32 36.71 33.85
CA LYS A 172 -2.63 37.31 34.18
C LYS A 172 -3.34 38.01 33.02
N ALA A 173 -2.87 37.85 31.77
CA ALA A 173 -3.63 38.30 30.62
C ALA A 173 -4.79 37.32 30.36
N LEU A 174 -5.99 37.88 30.18
CA LEU A 174 -7.16 37.11 29.78
C LEU A 174 -7.21 37.15 28.25
N LEU A 175 -6.92 36.03 27.60
CA LEU A 175 -7.12 35.89 26.17
C LEU A 175 -8.59 35.56 25.95
N ALA A 176 -9.34 36.57 25.50
CA ALA A 176 -10.70 36.37 25.04
C ALA A 176 -10.71 35.65 23.68
N SER A 177 -11.91 35.28 23.25
CA SER A 177 -12.18 34.48 22.05
C SER A 177 -11.23 34.76 20.88
N ASN A 178 -10.57 33.70 20.40
CA ASN A 178 -9.60 33.70 19.29
C ASN A 178 -8.17 34.16 19.62
N LEU A 179 -7.69 33.95 20.86
CA LEU A 179 -6.31 34.22 21.28
C LEU A 179 -5.89 35.70 21.19
N GLN A 180 -6.84 36.63 21.22
CA GLN A 180 -6.57 38.08 21.28
C GLN A 180 -6.67 38.58 22.73
N THR A 181 -5.78 39.50 23.12
CA THR A 181 -5.78 40.14 24.44
C THR A 181 -6.94 41.12 24.55
N THR A 182 -7.84 40.92 25.51
CA THR A 182 -8.82 41.96 25.90
C THR A 182 -8.22 42.82 27.02
N GLU A 183 -8.16 44.13 26.84
CA GLU A 183 -7.82 45.12 27.88
C GLU A 183 -8.93 45.32 28.93
N GLY A 184 -9.78 44.31 29.17
CA GLY A 184 -10.92 44.40 30.06
C GLY A 184 -10.76 43.50 31.28
N GLY A 185 -10.53 44.10 32.45
CA GLY A 185 -10.51 43.41 33.74
C GLY A 185 -11.90 42.85 34.10
N GLY A 186 -12.10 41.56 33.86
CA GLY A 186 -13.27 40.80 34.32
C GLY A 186 -12.84 39.60 35.15
N ASN A 187 -13.47 39.40 36.31
CA ASN A 187 -13.20 38.28 37.20
C ASN A 187 -13.58 36.94 36.54
N SER A 188 -12.59 36.04 36.37
CA SER A 188 -12.76 34.72 35.76
C SER A 188 -13.31 33.70 36.75
N GLY A 189 -14.51 33.18 36.50
CA GLY A 189 -15.04 31.97 37.15
C GLY A 189 -14.59 30.73 36.40
N PHE A 190 -13.84 29.86 37.09
CA PHE A 190 -13.29 28.56 36.68
C PHE A 190 -12.06 28.57 35.76
N VAL A 191 -11.03 27.84 36.20
CA VAL A 191 -9.81 27.51 35.47
C VAL A 191 -9.83 26.00 35.22
N VAL A 192 -9.76 25.59 33.95
CA VAL A 192 -9.61 24.17 33.57
C VAL A 192 -8.21 23.96 33.04
N PHE A 193 -7.48 23.00 33.63
CA PHE A 193 -6.18 22.57 33.12
C PHE A 193 -6.36 21.34 32.25
N SER A 194 -5.86 21.39 31.01
CA SER A 194 -5.74 20.22 30.15
C SER A 194 -4.42 20.29 29.39
N SER A 195 -3.67 19.19 29.45
CA SER A 195 -2.39 19.03 28.76
C SER A 195 -2.50 19.13 27.24
N LYS A 196 -3.72 19.05 26.69
CA LYS A 196 -4.02 19.28 25.27
C LYS A 196 -3.83 20.74 24.84
N PHE A 197 -3.75 21.69 25.76
CA PHE A 197 -3.77 23.13 25.46
C PHE A 197 -2.41 23.84 25.64
N LEU A 198 -1.31 23.08 25.60
CA LEU A 198 0.04 23.63 25.62
C LEU A 198 0.41 24.19 24.25
N ALA A 199 0.98 25.40 24.22
CA ALA A 199 1.58 25.93 23.00
C ALA A 199 2.69 25.00 22.50
N SER A 200 2.97 25.00 21.18
CA SER A 200 3.97 24.13 20.55
C SER A 200 5.32 24.03 21.29
N PRO A 201 5.90 25.12 21.85
CA PRO A 201 7.10 25.03 22.69
C PRO A 201 6.89 24.28 24.01
N GLY A 202 5.75 24.45 24.68
CA GLY A 202 5.43 23.78 25.94
C GLY A 202 5.12 22.29 25.75
N LEU A 203 4.52 21.91 24.62
CA LEU A 203 4.32 20.50 24.26
C LEU A 203 5.64 19.81 23.92
N LYS A 204 6.54 20.50 23.18
CA LYS A 204 7.91 20.03 22.94
C LYS A 204 8.67 19.87 24.27
N PHE A 205 8.56 20.87 25.15
CA PHE A 205 9.22 20.85 26.44
C PHE A 205 8.74 19.71 27.35
N LEU A 206 7.43 19.43 27.42
CA LEU A 206 6.93 18.28 28.18
C LEU A 206 7.35 16.93 27.58
N ASN A 207 7.44 16.83 26.25
CA ASN A 207 7.97 15.64 25.58
C ASN A 207 9.47 15.46 25.84
N ASP A 208 10.23 16.56 25.99
CA ASP A 208 11.68 16.55 26.20
C ASP A 208 12.09 16.42 27.69
N GLN A 209 11.22 16.79 28.64
CA GLN A 209 11.54 16.79 30.08
C GLN A 209 11.49 15.42 30.77
N ASN A 210 10.78 14.44 30.21
CA ASN A 210 10.86 13.06 30.67
C ASN A 210 12.06 12.38 30.01
N GLY A 211 13.23 12.50 30.64
CA GLY A 211 14.43 11.77 30.26
C GLY A 211 14.12 10.30 29.97
N HIS A 212 14.26 9.93 28.69
CA HIS A 212 14.09 8.59 28.12
C HIS A 212 12.74 7.90 28.34
N VAL A 213 11.84 8.00 27.34
CA VAL A 213 11.58 6.90 26.39
C VAL A 213 11.26 7.50 25.01
N GLY A 214 12.23 8.18 24.41
CA GLY A 214 12.36 8.21 22.96
C GLY A 214 12.81 6.83 22.46
N SER A 215 12.05 5.78 22.79
CA SER A 215 12.23 4.54 22.06
C SER A 215 11.78 4.82 20.63
N GLY A 216 12.56 4.37 19.65
CA GLY A 216 12.09 4.26 18.26
C GLY A 216 10.81 3.41 18.08
N LEU A 217 10.20 2.96 19.18
CA LEU A 217 8.91 2.29 19.27
C LEU A 217 7.72 3.25 19.18
N GLN A 218 7.88 4.56 19.43
CA GLN A 218 6.77 5.53 19.40
C GLN A 218 6.37 6.02 18.00
N LYS A 219 7.01 5.54 16.92
CA LYS A 219 6.44 5.67 15.56
C LYS A 219 5.24 4.72 15.31
N ASN A 220 4.95 3.80 16.24
CA ASN A 220 3.97 2.73 16.07
C ASN A 220 2.66 2.91 16.86
N ILE A 221 2.44 4.05 17.51
CA ILE A 221 1.12 4.42 18.03
C ILE A 221 0.52 5.39 17.01
N LEU A 222 -0.71 5.13 16.53
CA LEU A 222 -1.43 6.03 15.63
C LEU A 222 -1.42 7.45 16.20
N SER A 223 -0.53 8.30 15.71
CA SER A 223 -0.70 9.75 15.84
C SER A 223 -1.98 10.09 15.07
N SER A 224 -2.96 10.69 15.74
CA SER A 224 -4.15 11.24 15.05
C SER A 224 -3.65 12.08 13.87
N PRO A 225 -4.11 11.83 12.63
CA PRO A 225 -3.68 12.58 11.47
C PRO A 225 -4.10 14.06 11.56
N VAL A 226 -5.09 14.39 12.38
CA VAL A 226 -5.52 15.77 12.64
C VAL A 226 -4.69 16.35 13.78
N SER A 227 -3.87 17.36 13.46
CA SER A 227 -3.32 18.25 14.49
C SER A 227 -4.46 18.95 15.21
N GLN A 228 -4.40 19.00 16.54
CA GLN A 228 -5.50 19.55 17.35
C GLN A 228 -5.87 20.96 16.87
N LEU A 229 -7.17 21.24 16.81
CA LEU A 229 -7.71 22.52 16.37
C LEU A 229 -7.49 23.59 17.44
N VAL A 230 -7.08 24.78 17.00
CA VAL A 230 -6.89 25.97 17.84
C VAL A 230 -8.15 26.83 17.83
N CYS A 231 -8.65 27.14 16.63
CA CYS A 231 -9.89 27.89 16.46
C CYS A 231 -10.53 27.60 15.10
N ILE A 232 -11.83 27.92 15.02
CA ILE A 232 -12.65 27.82 13.81
C ILE A 232 -13.23 29.19 13.53
N PHE A 233 -13.16 29.63 12.28
CA PHE A 233 -13.59 30.96 11.86
C PHE A 233 -14.17 30.94 10.45
N SER A 234 -15.05 31.91 10.15
CA SER A 234 -15.73 32.05 8.85
C SER A 234 -16.13 33.51 8.63
N GLU A 235 -16.59 33.84 7.42
CA GLU A 235 -17.19 35.15 7.12
C GLU A 235 -18.38 35.44 8.03
N LYS A 236 -18.59 36.72 8.35
CA LYS A 236 -19.77 37.18 9.11
C LYS A 236 -20.97 37.21 8.16
N GLU A 237 -21.77 36.16 8.16
CA GLU A 237 -23.03 36.11 7.41
C GLU A 237 -24.25 36.09 8.35
N PRO A 238 -25.39 36.70 7.95
CA PRO A 238 -26.64 36.55 8.68
C PRO A 238 -27.26 35.17 8.44
N GLY A 239 -27.43 34.39 9.52
CA GLY A 239 -28.19 33.12 9.56
C GLY A 239 -27.37 31.87 9.89
N ASP A 240 -27.94 30.98 10.71
CA ASP A 240 -27.38 29.65 10.97
C ASP A 240 -27.59 28.74 9.76
N GLY A 241 -26.58 28.65 8.89
CA GLY A 241 -26.57 27.72 7.76
C GLY A 241 -26.09 26.32 8.15
N GLU A 242 -26.59 25.29 7.46
CA GLU A 242 -26.03 23.94 7.56
C GLU A 242 -24.60 23.89 6.98
N TRP A 243 -23.67 23.37 7.77
CA TRP A 243 -22.27 23.16 7.36
C TRP A 243 -22.06 21.69 7.03
N ALA A 244 -21.55 21.42 5.84
CA ALA A 244 -21.27 20.09 5.31
C ALA A 244 -19.76 19.86 5.16
N HIS A 245 -19.37 18.58 5.18
CA HIS A 245 -17.98 18.16 4.99
C HIS A 245 -17.74 17.51 3.61
N GLY A 246 -18.61 17.79 2.64
CA GLY A 246 -18.57 17.25 1.29
C GLY A 246 -19.96 16.83 0.79
N SER A 247 -20.06 16.47 -0.49
CA SER A 247 -21.32 16.04 -1.14
C SER A 247 -21.58 14.53 -0.99
N PHE A 248 -21.29 13.96 0.18
CA PHE A 248 -21.51 12.52 0.44
C PHE A 248 -22.21 12.30 1.80
N PRO A 249 -23.06 11.27 1.93
CA PRO A 249 -23.64 10.90 3.21
C PRO A 249 -22.53 10.46 4.18
N LEU A 250 -22.41 11.17 5.31
CA LEU A 250 -21.36 10.91 6.28
C LEU A 250 -21.47 9.49 6.88
N GLU A 251 -22.69 9.01 7.09
CA GLU A 251 -22.96 7.67 7.61
C GLU A 251 -22.46 6.59 6.64
N GLU A 252 -22.54 6.83 5.33
CA GLU A 252 -22.02 5.92 4.33
C GLU A 252 -20.48 5.91 4.33
N TYR A 253 -19.86 7.09 4.46
CA TYR A 253 -18.41 7.21 4.60
C TYR A 253 -17.88 6.52 5.87
N ILE A 254 -18.55 6.69 7.01
CA ILE A 254 -18.18 5.99 8.25
C ILE A 254 -18.33 4.48 8.08
N LYS A 255 -19.43 4.00 7.49
CA LYS A 255 -19.61 2.57 7.18
C LYS A 255 -18.55 2.06 6.19
N ALA A 256 -18.10 2.87 5.24
CA ALA A 256 -17.02 2.51 4.33
C ALA A 256 -15.68 2.37 5.08
N LEU A 257 -15.38 3.28 6.02
CA LEU A 257 -14.21 3.18 6.90
C LEU A 257 -14.28 1.95 7.81
N GLU A 258 -15.45 1.61 8.34
CA GLU A 258 -15.64 0.38 9.11
C GLU A 258 -15.38 -0.87 8.26
N ARG A 259 -15.87 -0.89 7.01
CA ARG A 259 -15.58 -1.98 6.06
C ARG A 259 -14.08 -2.09 5.73
N SER A 260 -13.38 -0.96 5.67
CA SER A 260 -11.94 -0.92 5.38
C SER A 260 -11.05 -1.02 6.64
N LYS A 261 -11.61 -1.16 7.85
CA LYS A 261 -10.86 -1.12 9.12
C LYS A 261 -9.79 -2.22 9.26
N GLY A 262 -9.80 -3.23 8.39
CA GLY A 262 -8.78 -4.28 8.30
C GLY A 262 -7.86 -4.18 7.07
N GLU A 263 -8.01 -3.16 6.24
CA GLU A 263 -7.13 -2.92 5.09
C GLU A 263 -5.86 -2.18 5.53
N LEU A 264 -4.72 -2.66 5.06
CA LEU A 264 -3.44 -2.07 5.36
C LEU A 264 -3.08 -1.06 4.28
N TYR A 265 -2.93 0.20 4.65
CA TYR A 265 -2.51 1.26 3.75
C TYR A 265 -1.05 1.64 3.99
N TYR A 266 -0.26 1.58 2.92
CA TYR A 266 1.12 2.03 2.97
C TYR A 266 1.20 3.52 2.65
N ASN A 267 1.74 4.30 3.58
CA ASN A 267 1.99 5.73 3.38
C ASN A 267 3.49 6.00 3.38
N HIS A 268 4.05 6.19 2.18
CA HIS A 268 5.47 6.43 1.96
C HIS A 268 5.99 7.69 2.68
N SER A 269 5.16 8.74 2.78
CA SER A 269 5.54 10.02 3.41
C SER A 269 5.86 9.93 4.91
N LEU A 270 5.40 8.87 5.59
CA LEU A 270 5.67 8.65 7.02
C LEU A 270 7.09 8.12 7.28
N GLY A 271 7.87 7.91 6.22
CA GLY A 271 9.23 7.38 6.29
C GLY A 271 9.27 5.87 6.58
N MET A 272 10.48 5.36 6.75
CA MET A 272 10.70 3.95 7.08
C MET A 272 10.11 3.61 8.47
N ARG A 273 9.35 2.51 8.53
CA ARG A 273 8.79 1.93 9.75
C ARG A 273 9.20 0.48 9.89
N TYR A 274 9.50 0.06 11.12
CA TYR A 274 9.88 -1.31 11.41
C TYR A 274 9.45 -1.75 12.81
N SER A 275 9.35 -3.05 12.99
CA SER A 275 9.11 -3.72 14.27
C SER A 275 10.25 -4.69 14.57
N LYS A 276 10.63 -4.77 15.85
CA LYS A 276 11.52 -5.82 16.35
C LYS A 276 10.69 -7.09 16.57
N ILE A 277 11.02 -8.17 15.86
CA ILE A 277 10.31 -9.46 15.98
C ILE A 277 11.02 -10.35 16.99
N THR A 278 12.36 -10.39 16.92
CA THR A 278 13.22 -11.08 17.90
C THR A 278 14.45 -10.20 18.20
N GLU A 279 15.34 -10.64 19.09
CA GLU A 279 16.60 -9.94 19.37
C GLU A 279 17.49 -9.75 18.12
N GLN A 280 17.35 -10.60 17.12
CA GLN A 280 18.15 -10.55 15.89
C GLN A 280 17.35 -10.25 14.62
N ILE A 281 16.01 -10.28 14.65
CA ILE A 281 15.17 -10.12 13.45
C ILE A 281 14.27 -8.89 13.57
N TYR A 282 14.36 -8.02 12.58
CA TYR A 282 13.52 -6.84 12.41
C TYR A 282 12.78 -6.93 11.07
N VAL A 283 11.54 -6.45 11.02
CA VAL A 283 10.70 -6.43 9.80
C VAL A 283 10.16 -5.03 9.58
N GLY A 284 10.15 -4.55 8.35
CA GLY A 284 9.62 -3.21 8.06
C GLY A 284 9.44 -2.89 6.59
N SER A 285 9.08 -1.62 6.35
CA SER A 285 8.97 -0.99 5.04
C SER A 285 10.34 -0.63 4.48
N CYS A 286 10.37 -0.25 3.19
CA CYS A 286 11.61 0.09 2.52
C CYS A 286 12.38 1.23 3.18
N ILE A 287 13.70 1.14 3.06
CA ILE A 287 14.65 2.21 3.37
C ILE A 287 14.49 3.28 2.28
N GLN A 288 14.28 4.53 2.66
CA GLN A 288 14.01 5.61 1.71
C GLN A 288 15.23 6.52 1.52
N THR A 289 15.98 6.75 2.61
CA THR A 289 17.06 7.73 2.66
C THR A 289 18.33 7.20 3.34
N ASP A 290 19.44 7.91 3.16
CA ASP A 290 20.69 7.62 3.88
C ASP A 290 20.55 7.71 5.41
N ALA A 291 19.64 8.56 5.90
CA ALA A 291 19.36 8.73 7.33
C ALA A 291 18.65 7.49 7.92
N ASP A 292 17.84 6.80 7.12
CA ASP A 292 17.22 5.53 7.52
C ASP A 292 18.29 4.46 7.75
N VAL A 293 19.30 4.37 6.89
CA VAL A 293 20.42 3.43 7.06
C VAL A 293 21.18 3.71 8.36
N LYS A 294 21.42 5.00 8.67
CA LYS A 294 22.02 5.40 9.94
C LYS A 294 21.15 4.97 11.12
N THR A 295 19.85 5.19 11.05
CA THR A 295 18.89 4.77 12.09
C THR A 295 18.94 3.25 12.31
N LEU A 296 19.07 2.44 11.26
CA LEU A 296 19.23 0.99 11.38
C LEU A 296 20.57 0.61 12.04
N SER A 297 21.66 1.25 11.63
CA SER A 297 23.00 1.04 12.20
C SER A 297 23.04 1.40 13.70
N ASP A 298 22.42 2.52 14.08
CA ASP A 298 22.28 2.96 15.47
C ASP A 298 21.41 1.99 16.30
N ALA A 299 20.40 1.37 15.68
CA ALA A 299 19.64 0.27 16.28
C ALA A 299 20.43 -1.05 16.34
N GLY A 300 21.68 -1.06 15.85
CA GLY A 300 22.60 -2.18 15.90
C GLY A 300 22.44 -3.19 14.75
N ILE A 301 21.64 -2.88 13.74
CA ILE A 301 21.43 -3.76 12.59
C ILE A 301 22.70 -3.83 11.76
N THR A 302 23.11 -5.05 11.43
CA THR A 302 24.38 -5.33 10.73
C THR A 302 24.17 -5.90 9.32
N ALA A 303 22.94 -6.31 9.00
CA ALA A 303 22.60 -6.83 7.69
C ALA A 303 21.16 -6.46 7.31
N VAL A 304 20.91 -6.23 6.02
CA VAL A 304 19.59 -5.97 5.44
C VAL A 304 19.33 -7.03 4.37
N LEU A 305 18.18 -7.69 4.47
CA LEU A 305 17.65 -8.59 3.45
C LEU A 305 16.48 -7.89 2.75
N ASN A 306 16.73 -7.41 1.53
CA ASN A 306 15.80 -6.59 0.77
C ASN A 306 15.13 -7.38 -0.37
N PHE A 307 13.80 -7.45 -0.32
CA PHE A 307 12.96 -8.09 -1.35
C PHE A 307 12.37 -7.11 -2.36
N GLN A 308 12.63 -5.81 -2.23
CA GLN A 308 12.20 -4.81 -3.20
C GLN A 308 13.00 -4.93 -4.50
N SER A 309 12.31 -4.89 -5.65
CA SER A 309 12.98 -4.82 -6.95
C SER A 309 13.48 -3.40 -7.26
N GLY A 310 14.46 -3.28 -8.19
CA GLY A 310 14.96 -1.97 -8.62
C GLY A 310 13.86 -1.09 -9.23
N VAL A 311 12.95 -1.70 -10.00
CA VAL A 311 11.80 -1.00 -10.61
C VAL A 311 10.84 -0.48 -9.54
N GLU A 312 10.57 -1.28 -8.51
CA GLU A 312 9.76 -0.81 -7.37
C GLU A 312 10.44 0.35 -6.65
N ALA A 313 11.74 0.27 -6.41
CA ALA A 313 12.48 1.36 -5.76
C ALA A 313 12.41 2.66 -6.58
N GLU A 314 12.59 2.57 -7.91
CA GLU A 314 12.47 3.71 -8.83
C GLU A 314 11.07 4.32 -8.83
N ASN A 315 10.01 3.49 -8.82
CA ASN A 315 8.63 3.96 -8.75
C ASN A 315 8.31 4.76 -7.47
N TRP A 316 9.05 4.51 -6.39
CA TRP A 316 8.95 5.25 -5.13
C TRP A 316 10.03 6.32 -4.99
N GLU A 317 10.73 6.67 -6.07
CA GLU A 317 11.81 7.69 -6.08
C GLU A 317 12.97 7.38 -5.12
N ILE A 318 13.19 6.10 -4.80
CA ILE A 318 14.22 5.64 -3.87
C ILE A 318 15.56 5.51 -4.60
N ASN A 319 16.54 6.30 -4.19
CA ASN A 319 17.90 6.21 -4.73
C ASN A 319 18.67 5.02 -4.14
N SER A 320 18.49 3.85 -4.75
CA SER A 320 19.14 2.59 -4.35
C SER A 320 20.68 2.69 -4.32
N LYS A 321 21.29 3.51 -5.18
CA LYS A 321 22.76 3.67 -5.21
C LYS A 321 23.26 4.40 -3.96
N SER A 322 22.56 5.47 -3.56
CA SER A 322 22.87 6.22 -2.34
C SER A 322 22.74 5.32 -1.10
N ILE A 323 21.64 4.57 -1.00
CA ILE A 323 21.39 3.65 0.12
C ILE A 323 22.48 2.58 0.20
N ASN A 324 22.86 1.97 -0.92
CA ASN A 324 23.92 0.96 -0.95
C ASN A 324 25.27 1.55 -0.50
N ALA A 325 25.62 2.76 -0.96
CA ALA A 325 26.84 3.44 -0.52
C ALA A 325 26.82 3.78 0.98
N SER A 326 25.66 4.21 1.51
CA SER A 326 25.48 4.44 2.94
C SER A 326 25.62 3.16 3.76
N CYS A 327 25.07 2.04 3.27
CA CYS A 327 25.21 0.73 3.90
C CYS A 327 26.68 0.31 3.97
N GLN A 328 27.44 0.46 2.88
CA GLN A 328 28.88 0.16 2.85
C GLN A 328 29.65 1.02 3.85
N ARG A 329 29.40 2.34 3.89
CA ARG A 329 30.04 3.28 4.82
C ARG A 329 29.78 2.94 6.29
N LEU A 330 28.59 2.44 6.61
CA LEU A 330 28.16 2.08 7.97
C LEU A 330 28.37 0.60 8.29
N ASN A 331 29.08 -0.16 7.44
CA ASN A 331 29.30 -1.60 7.58
C ASN A 331 28.01 -2.43 7.74
N VAL A 332 26.94 -2.01 7.10
CA VAL A 332 25.67 -2.75 7.02
C VAL A 332 25.67 -3.59 5.75
N LEU A 333 25.60 -4.92 5.89
CA LEU A 333 25.59 -5.84 4.75
C LEU A 333 24.23 -5.81 4.05
N MET A 334 24.15 -5.20 2.87
CA MET A 334 22.93 -5.20 2.04
C MET A 334 22.89 -6.41 1.10
N ILE A 335 21.82 -7.21 1.19
CA ILE A 335 21.54 -8.34 0.28
C ILE A 335 20.22 -8.08 -0.43
N ASN A 336 20.29 -7.92 -1.75
CA ASN A 336 19.11 -7.74 -2.60
C ASN A 336 18.68 -9.07 -3.21
N TYR A 337 17.48 -9.54 -2.91
CA TYR A 337 16.88 -10.72 -3.51
C TYR A 337 15.41 -10.44 -3.85
N PRO A 338 15.13 -9.72 -4.96
CA PRO A 338 13.80 -9.22 -5.25
C PRO A 338 12.73 -10.31 -5.28
N ILE A 339 11.55 -10.04 -4.72
CA ILE A 339 10.35 -10.87 -4.84
C ILE A 339 9.26 -9.98 -5.43
N LYS A 340 8.57 -10.43 -6.48
CA LYS A 340 7.52 -9.67 -7.15
C LYS A 340 6.38 -9.34 -6.18
N ASP A 341 5.96 -8.08 -6.17
CA ASP A 341 4.87 -7.62 -5.31
C ASP A 341 3.51 -8.16 -5.79
N GLY A 342 2.71 -8.69 -4.87
CA GLY A 342 1.39 -9.25 -5.17
C GLY A 342 1.39 -10.56 -5.96
N ASP A 343 2.55 -11.20 -6.16
CA ASP A 343 2.67 -12.48 -6.88
C ASP A 343 2.94 -13.63 -5.89
N SER A 344 1.87 -14.30 -5.46
CA SER A 344 1.90 -15.46 -4.57
C SER A 344 2.81 -16.59 -5.08
N PHE A 345 2.89 -16.76 -6.40
CA PHE A 345 3.67 -17.83 -7.00
C PHE A 345 5.17 -17.50 -6.94
N ASP A 346 5.58 -16.28 -7.31
CA ASP A 346 6.97 -15.85 -7.16
C ASP A 346 7.41 -15.86 -5.69
N LEU A 347 6.54 -15.41 -4.77
CA LEU A 347 6.78 -15.50 -3.33
C LEU A 347 7.03 -16.95 -2.89
N ARG A 348 6.09 -17.87 -3.19
CA ARG A 348 6.22 -19.31 -2.91
C ARG A 348 7.57 -19.87 -3.39
N LYS A 349 7.98 -19.55 -4.62
CA LYS A 349 9.23 -20.07 -5.22
C LYS A 349 10.48 -19.48 -4.59
N ARG A 350 10.44 -18.23 -4.12
CA ARG A 350 11.59 -17.51 -3.57
C ARG A 350 11.76 -17.67 -2.06
N LEU A 351 10.71 -18.05 -1.33
CA LEU A 351 10.76 -18.22 0.13
C LEU A 351 11.84 -19.22 0.60
N PRO A 352 12.00 -20.44 0.02
CA PRO A 352 13.03 -21.39 0.47
C PRO A 352 14.44 -20.81 0.48
N PHE A 353 14.80 -20.10 -0.58
CA PHE A 353 16.10 -19.44 -0.69
C PHE A 353 16.23 -18.25 0.27
N SER A 354 15.17 -17.45 0.40
CA SER A 354 15.12 -16.27 1.29
C SER A 354 15.29 -16.64 2.76
N VAL A 355 14.61 -17.70 3.20
CA VAL A 355 14.76 -18.25 4.56
C VAL A 355 16.16 -18.82 4.76
N GLY A 356 16.73 -19.46 3.73
CA GLY A 356 18.12 -19.91 3.74
C GLY A 356 19.13 -18.79 3.96
N LEU A 357 18.95 -17.65 3.27
CA LEU A 357 19.76 -16.44 3.49
C LEU A 357 19.62 -15.91 4.92
N LEU A 358 18.38 -15.79 5.41
CA LEU A 358 18.12 -15.31 6.77
C LEU A 358 18.80 -16.20 7.81
N LEU A 359 18.66 -17.53 7.71
CA LEU A 359 19.34 -18.46 8.61
C LEU A 359 20.86 -18.29 8.59
N ARG A 360 21.46 -18.13 7.40
CA ARG A 360 22.91 -17.97 7.25
C ARG A 360 23.41 -16.68 7.89
N LEU A 361 22.66 -15.58 7.74
CA LEU A 361 22.97 -14.30 8.39
C LEU A 361 22.89 -14.41 9.91
N LEU A 362 21.82 -15.01 10.43
CA LEU A 362 21.64 -15.19 11.87
C LEU A 362 22.72 -16.10 12.48
N LYS A 363 23.13 -17.18 11.79
CA LYS A 363 24.24 -18.03 12.22
C LYS A 363 25.60 -17.33 12.24
N LYS A 364 25.76 -16.24 11.48
CA LYS A 364 26.94 -15.36 11.53
C LYS A 364 26.80 -14.24 12.56
N ASN A 365 25.81 -14.33 13.45
CA ASN A 365 25.49 -13.38 14.51
C ASN A 365 25.13 -11.98 13.99
N HIS A 366 24.58 -11.89 12.77
CA HIS A 366 24.02 -10.64 12.29
C HIS A 366 22.67 -10.36 12.95
N ARG A 367 22.45 -9.09 13.30
CA ARG A 367 21.10 -8.53 13.46
C ARG A 367 20.60 -8.11 12.08
N VAL A 368 19.50 -8.71 11.65
CA VAL A 368 18.99 -8.67 10.27
C VAL A 368 17.70 -7.88 10.21
N PHE A 369 17.66 -6.88 9.33
CA PHE A 369 16.45 -6.19 8.92
C PHE A 369 15.92 -6.77 7.62
N VAL A 370 14.72 -7.36 7.66
CA VAL A 370 14.05 -7.95 6.50
C VAL A 370 13.02 -6.95 5.98
N THR A 371 13.18 -6.50 4.74
CA THR A 371 12.37 -5.42 4.17
C THR A 371 11.84 -5.76 2.78
N CYS A 372 10.67 -5.22 2.47
CA CYS A 372 10.15 -5.09 1.10
C CYS A 372 9.69 -3.64 0.91
N THR A 373 8.79 -3.35 -0.04
CA THR A 373 8.27 -1.99 -0.24
C THR A 373 7.45 -1.53 0.97
N THR A 374 6.37 -2.24 1.30
CA THR A 374 5.42 -1.82 2.34
C THR A 374 5.71 -2.36 3.72
N GLY A 375 6.39 -3.51 3.81
CA GLY A 375 6.54 -4.27 5.04
C GLY A 375 5.36 -5.18 5.38
N PHE A 376 4.31 -5.25 4.56
CA PHE A 376 3.06 -5.93 4.93
C PHE A 376 2.93 -7.38 4.46
N ASP A 377 3.72 -7.81 3.47
CA ASP A 377 3.55 -9.12 2.84
C ASP A 377 4.86 -9.90 2.70
N ARG A 378 5.68 -9.60 1.69
CA ARG A 378 6.91 -10.36 1.37
C ARG A 378 7.90 -10.50 2.55
N SER A 379 8.19 -9.41 3.26
CA SER A 379 9.12 -9.43 4.40
C SER A 379 8.59 -10.21 5.61
N PRO A 380 7.38 -9.98 6.13
CA PRO A 380 6.83 -10.80 7.21
C PRO A 380 6.61 -12.25 6.77
N ALA A 381 6.25 -12.52 5.51
CA ALA A 381 6.11 -13.89 5.00
C ALA A 381 7.42 -14.69 5.11
N CYS A 382 8.57 -14.09 4.79
CA CYS A 382 9.87 -14.72 4.96
C CYS A 382 10.18 -15.00 6.44
N VAL A 383 9.88 -14.06 7.34
CA VAL A 383 10.13 -14.25 8.78
C VAL A 383 9.22 -15.32 9.38
N ILE A 384 7.94 -15.35 9.01
CA ILE A 384 7.01 -16.41 9.40
C ILE A 384 7.48 -17.77 8.88
N ALA A 385 7.89 -17.84 7.61
CA ALA A 385 8.44 -19.06 7.03
C ALA A 385 9.71 -19.52 7.76
N TYR A 386 10.60 -18.60 8.15
CA TYR A 386 11.78 -18.92 8.96
C TYR A 386 11.41 -19.54 10.31
N LEU A 387 10.50 -18.91 11.06
CA LEU A 387 10.04 -19.46 12.34
C LEU A 387 9.36 -20.83 12.14
N HIS A 388 8.56 -20.96 11.08
CA HIS A 388 7.88 -22.23 10.80
C HIS A 388 8.86 -23.35 10.44
N TRP A 389 9.86 -23.08 9.59
CA TRP A 389 10.71 -24.10 9.01
C TRP A 389 11.98 -24.41 9.83
N MET A 390 12.49 -23.42 10.56
CA MET A 390 13.78 -23.53 11.26
C MET A 390 13.66 -23.66 12.76
N THR A 391 12.55 -23.20 13.36
CA THR A 391 12.36 -23.21 14.83
C THR A 391 11.26 -24.17 15.29
N ASP A 392 10.76 -25.04 14.39
CA ASP A 392 9.69 -26.03 14.66
C ASP A 392 8.39 -25.42 15.21
N THR A 393 8.12 -24.15 14.87
CA THR A 393 6.89 -23.47 15.29
C THR A 393 5.75 -23.81 14.32
N PRO A 394 4.53 -24.16 14.78
CA PRO A 394 3.39 -24.34 13.88
C PRO A 394 3.10 -23.07 13.07
N LEU A 395 2.73 -23.20 11.78
CA LEU A 395 2.52 -22.06 10.87
C LEU A 395 1.54 -21.01 11.45
N HIS A 396 0.43 -21.46 12.05
CA HIS A 396 -0.54 -20.56 12.66
C HIS A 396 0.05 -19.76 13.83
N ALA A 397 0.85 -20.39 14.69
CA ALA A 397 1.48 -19.73 15.83
C ALA A 397 2.55 -18.74 15.36
N ALA A 398 3.38 -19.11 14.38
CA ALA A 398 4.37 -18.23 13.77
C ALA A 398 3.71 -17.00 13.12
N HIS A 399 2.60 -17.22 12.39
CA HIS A 399 1.82 -16.14 11.78
C HIS A 399 1.29 -15.18 12.85
N ASN A 400 0.56 -15.69 13.86
CA ASN A 400 -0.02 -14.87 14.92
C ASN A 400 1.04 -14.08 15.69
N PHE A 401 2.20 -14.70 15.96
CA PHE A 401 3.31 -14.05 16.65
C PHE A 401 3.83 -12.83 15.87
N VAL A 402 4.08 -12.98 14.57
CA VAL A 402 4.58 -11.88 13.73
C VAL A 402 3.50 -10.81 13.55
N THR A 403 2.25 -11.19 13.24
CA THR A 403 1.16 -10.23 13.06
C THR A 403 0.78 -9.50 14.34
N GLY A 404 1.05 -10.09 15.51
CA GLY A 404 0.84 -9.45 16.82
C GLY A 404 1.89 -8.40 17.15
N LEU A 405 3.09 -8.48 16.56
CA LEU A 405 4.20 -7.53 16.78
C LEU A 405 4.37 -6.52 15.63
N HIS A 406 3.91 -6.89 14.43
CA HIS A 406 4.02 -6.09 13.23
C HIS A 406 2.72 -6.13 12.46
N THR A 407 2.11 -4.97 12.24
CA THR A 407 0.87 -4.84 11.48
C THR A 407 1.11 -5.24 10.02
N CYS A 408 0.71 -6.45 9.65
CA CYS A 408 0.94 -7.03 8.33
C CYS A 408 -0.14 -8.06 7.95
N LYS A 409 -0.18 -8.45 6.67
CA LYS A 409 -1.08 -9.47 6.12
C LYS A 409 -0.33 -10.33 5.08
N PRO A 410 0.62 -11.15 5.54
CA PRO A 410 1.43 -11.98 4.66
C PRO A 410 0.59 -13.07 3.98
N ASP A 411 0.97 -13.42 2.75
CA ASP A 411 0.35 -14.52 2.00
C ASP A 411 0.66 -15.88 2.64
N ARG A 412 -0.17 -16.22 3.61
CA ARG A 412 -0.11 -17.48 4.35
C ARG A 412 -0.30 -18.72 3.46
N PRO A 413 -1.22 -18.75 2.47
CA PRO A 413 -1.27 -19.82 1.48
C PRO A 413 0.06 -20.04 0.73
N ALA A 414 0.77 -18.98 0.33
CA ALA A 414 2.07 -19.13 -0.33
C ALA A 414 3.12 -19.80 0.58
N ILE A 415 3.12 -19.48 1.88
CA ILE A 415 4.01 -20.12 2.88
C ILE A 415 3.66 -21.60 3.04
N ALA A 416 2.37 -21.92 3.22
CA ALA A 416 1.91 -23.31 3.33
C ALA A 416 2.25 -24.12 2.07
N TRP A 417 2.13 -23.51 0.90
CA TRP A 417 2.48 -24.17 -0.36
C TRP A 417 3.98 -24.41 -0.50
N ALA A 418 4.81 -23.42 -0.17
CA ALA A 418 6.27 -23.57 -0.15
C ALA A 418 6.75 -24.61 0.88
N THR A 419 5.99 -24.78 1.98
CA THR A 419 6.25 -25.82 2.98
C THR A 419 6.09 -27.21 2.39
N TRP A 420 5.04 -27.45 1.61
CA TRP A 420 4.86 -28.73 0.92
C TRP A 420 5.93 -28.94 -0.15
N ASP A 421 6.33 -27.91 -0.88
CA ASP A 421 7.41 -28.01 -1.86
C ASP A 421 8.77 -28.37 -1.25
N LEU A 422 9.02 -27.93 0.00
CA LEU A 422 10.19 -28.33 0.77
C LEU A 422 10.13 -29.81 1.17
N ILE A 423 8.99 -30.27 1.68
CA ILE A 423 8.80 -31.66 2.10
C ILE A 423 9.01 -32.60 0.89
N ALA A 424 8.44 -32.26 -0.26
CA ALA A 424 8.60 -33.04 -1.50
C ALA A 424 10.06 -33.18 -1.95
N MET A 425 10.96 -32.26 -1.57
CA MET A 425 12.38 -32.34 -1.92
C MET A 425 13.12 -33.51 -1.24
N VAL A 426 12.65 -33.95 -0.08
CA VAL A 426 13.30 -35.02 0.71
C VAL A 426 12.47 -36.29 0.81
N GLU A 427 11.19 -36.22 0.41
CA GLU A 427 10.32 -37.37 0.29
C GLU A 427 10.75 -38.23 -0.90
N SER A 428 10.94 -39.53 -0.68
CA SER A 428 11.35 -40.48 -1.72
C SER A 428 10.21 -41.48 -1.92
N GLY A 429 9.41 -41.30 -2.97
CA GLY A 429 8.31 -42.22 -3.29
C GLY A 429 7.05 -41.51 -3.80
N ARG A 430 5.95 -42.27 -3.89
CA ARG A 430 4.61 -41.73 -4.13
C ARG A 430 4.14 -41.00 -2.87
N HIS A 431 3.52 -39.84 -3.05
CA HIS A 431 2.96 -39.03 -1.95
C HIS A 431 1.70 -39.70 -1.38
N ASP A 432 1.83 -40.87 -0.77
CA ASP A 432 0.72 -41.66 -0.21
C ASP A 432 0.20 -41.07 1.12
N GLY A 433 0.61 -39.85 1.46
CA GLY A 433 0.18 -39.10 2.63
C GLY A 433 -1.21 -38.46 2.51
N PRO A 434 -1.70 -37.84 3.59
CA PRO A 434 -2.99 -37.17 3.58
C PRO A 434 -2.99 -36.00 2.57
N ALA A 435 -4.16 -35.75 1.97
CA ALA A 435 -4.32 -34.72 0.95
C ALA A 435 -3.72 -33.36 1.37
N THR A 436 -2.97 -32.77 0.44
CA THR A 436 -2.25 -31.51 0.63
C THR A 436 -2.94 -30.35 -0.10
N HIS A 437 -3.78 -30.65 -1.09
CA HIS A 437 -4.49 -29.66 -1.90
C HIS A 437 -5.96 -30.03 -2.08
N ALA A 438 -6.82 -29.03 -2.14
CA ALA A 438 -8.20 -29.12 -2.59
C ALA A 438 -8.29 -28.54 -4.00
N LEU A 439 -8.84 -29.33 -4.92
CA LEU A 439 -8.95 -29.02 -6.33
C LEU A 439 -10.41 -28.89 -6.69
N THR A 440 -10.75 -27.82 -7.41
CA THR A 440 -12.02 -27.68 -8.10
C THR A 440 -11.77 -27.89 -9.58
N PHE A 441 -12.14 -29.07 -10.07
CA PHE A 441 -12.15 -29.38 -11.49
C PHE A 441 -13.35 -28.68 -12.13
N VAL A 442 -13.09 -27.91 -13.18
CA VAL A 442 -14.12 -27.11 -13.85
C VAL A 442 -14.30 -27.59 -15.28
N TRP A 443 -15.53 -27.94 -15.61
CA TRP A 443 -15.98 -28.15 -16.98
C TRP A 443 -16.92 -27.02 -17.39
N ASN A 444 -16.57 -26.35 -18.48
CA ASN A 444 -17.45 -25.37 -19.13
C ASN A 444 -17.97 -26.00 -20.41
N GLY A 445 -19.21 -26.49 -20.35
CA GLY A 445 -19.92 -27.08 -21.48
C GLY A 445 -20.43 -26.03 -22.47
N HIS A 446 -21.26 -26.47 -23.41
CA HIS A 446 -21.91 -25.57 -24.37
C HIS A 446 -23.39 -25.32 -24.03
N ASN A 447 -24.06 -26.31 -23.43
CA ASN A 447 -25.49 -26.27 -23.14
C ASN A 447 -25.78 -26.57 -21.65
N GLU A 448 -26.94 -26.13 -21.17
CA GLU A 448 -27.47 -26.54 -19.86
C GLU A 448 -28.03 -27.97 -19.96
N GLY A 449 -27.89 -28.76 -18.88
CA GLY A 449 -28.43 -30.12 -18.79
C GLY A 449 -27.52 -31.25 -19.27
N GLU A 450 -26.21 -31.01 -19.41
CA GLU A 450 -25.22 -32.07 -19.66
C GLU A 450 -25.02 -32.92 -18.40
N ASP A 451 -24.95 -34.25 -18.56
CA ASP A 451 -24.50 -35.14 -17.49
C ASP A 451 -22.98 -35.24 -17.56
N VAL A 452 -22.34 -34.57 -16.59
CA VAL A 452 -20.89 -34.41 -16.52
C VAL A 452 -20.35 -35.23 -15.36
N CYS A 453 -19.46 -36.18 -15.67
CA CYS A 453 -18.69 -36.91 -14.68
C CYS A 453 -17.19 -36.69 -14.87
N LEU A 454 -16.43 -36.73 -13.78
CA LEU A 454 -14.97 -36.66 -13.77
C LEU A 454 -14.40 -38.05 -13.45
N VAL A 455 -13.37 -38.44 -14.19
CA VAL A 455 -12.65 -39.70 -14.04
C VAL A 455 -11.15 -39.45 -14.15
N GLY A 456 -10.33 -40.11 -13.34
CA GLY A 456 -8.89 -40.02 -13.44
C GLY A 456 -8.15 -41.04 -12.57
N ASP A 457 -6.86 -40.81 -12.37
CA ASP A 457 -6.02 -41.67 -11.54
C ASP A 457 -6.57 -41.80 -10.11
N PHE A 458 -7.20 -40.74 -9.59
CA PHE A 458 -7.77 -40.65 -8.25
C PHE A 458 -9.17 -41.26 -8.10
N THR A 459 -9.77 -41.82 -9.16
CA THR A 459 -11.10 -42.43 -9.14
C THR A 459 -11.05 -43.95 -9.32
N GLY A 460 -10.38 -44.64 -8.39
CA GLY A 460 -10.18 -46.09 -8.47
C GLY A 460 -9.39 -46.52 -9.72
N ASN A 461 -8.40 -45.72 -10.15
CA ASN A 461 -7.70 -45.87 -11.43
C ASN A 461 -8.69 -45.94 -12.61
N TRP A 462 -9.44 -44.86 -12.81
CA TRP A 462 -10.35 -44.67 -13.94
C TRP A 462 -11.64 -45.52 -13.94
N LYS A 463 -12.00 -46.13 -12.81
CA LYS A 463 -13.16 -47.06 -12.71
C LYS A 463 -14.41 -46.46 -12.07
N GLU A 464 -14.27 -45.38 -11.31
CA GLU A 464 -15.35 -44.85 -10.44
C GLU A 464 -15.68 -43.39 -10.75
N PRO A 465 -16.47 -43.09 -11.79
CA PRO A 465 -16.77 -41.71 -12.17
C PRO A 465 -17.46 -40.91 -11.05
N ILE A 466 -17.01 -39.67 -10.85
CA ILE A 466 -17.59 -38.75 -9.88
C ILE A 466 -18.48 -37.76 -10.62
N LYS A 467 -19.77 -37.70 -10.26
CA LYS A 467 -20.72 -36.78 -10.87
C LYS A 467 -20.43 -35.32 -10.48
N ALA A 468 -20.42 -34.43 -11.46
CA ALA A 468 -20.21 -33.00 -11.26
C ALA A 468 -21.47 -32.28 -10.80
N THR A 469 -21.27 -31.24 -9.99
CA THR A 469 -22.34 -30.35 -9.53
C THR A 469 -22.53 -29.22 -10.54
N HIS A 470 -23.75 -29.05 -11.03
CA HIS A 470 -24.10 -27.92 -11.91
C HIS A 470 -24.19 -26.62 -11.10
N LYS A 471 -23.48 -25.58 -11.54
CA LYS A 471 -23.39 -24.27 -10.86
C LYS A 471 -24.19 -23.16 -11.55
N GLY A 472 -25.04 -23.53 -12.52
CA GLY A 472 -25.78 -22.59 -13.38
C GLY A 472 -25.05 -22.28 -14.69
N GLY A 473 -25.81 -21.98 -15.75
CA GLY A 473 -25.23 -21.83 -17.09
C GLY A 473 -24.57 -23.13 -17.57
N ALA A 474 -23.47 -23.01 -18.30
CA ALA A 474 -22.74 -24.18 -18.81
C ALA A 474 -21.65 -24.73 -17.85
N ARG A 475 -21.64 -24.31 -16.57
CA ARG A 475 -20.54 -24.58 -15.64
C ARG A 475 -20.84 -25.76 -14.70
N TYR A 476 -19.91 -26.71 -14.67
CA TYR A 476 -19.95 -27.89 -13.81
C TYR A 476 -18.66 -28.01 -13.01
N GLU A 477 -18.79 -28.39 -11.74
CA GLU A 477 -17.66 -28.45 -10.81
C GLU A 477 -17.62 -29.76 -10.03
N VAL A 478 -16.41 -30.29 -9.83
CA VAL A 478 -16.12 -31.40 -8.91
C VAL A 478 -15.00 -30.97 -7.96
N GLU A 479 -15.23 -31.11 -6.65
CA GLU A 479 -14.21 -30.85 -5.64
C GLU A 479 -13.54 -32.16 -5.21
N ILE A 480 -12.21 -32.21 -5.28
CA ILE A 480 -11.40 -33.38 -4.91
C ILE A 480 -10.22 -32.94 -4.07
N ARG A 481 -9.87 -33.72 -3.04
CA ARG A 481 -8.68 -33.48 -2.22
C ARG A 481 -7.61 -34.50 -2.58
N LEU A 482 -6.46 -34.03 -3.04
CA LEU A 482 -5.36 -34.89 -3.51
C LEU A 482 -4.04 -34.55 -2.81
N PRO A 483 -3.15 -35.53 -2.62
CA PRO A 483 -1.76 -35.26 -2.27
C PRO A 483 -1.01 -34.63 -3.45
N GLN A 484 0.22 -34.16 -3.20
CA GLN A 484 1.07 -33.64 -4.27
C GLN A 484 1.35 -34.75 -5.29
N GLY A 485 1.58 -34.38 -6.54
CA GLY A 485 1.84 -35.34 -7.61
C GLY A 485 1.26 -34.95 -8.95
N LYS A 486 1.49 -35.82 -9.93
CA LYS A 486 0.98 -35.73 -11.29
C LYS A 486 -0.22 -36.65 -11.43
N TYR A 487 -1.33 -36.12 -11.92
CA TYR A 487 -2.56 -36.89 -12.13
C TYR A 487 -3.08 -36.67 -13.55
N TYR A 488 -3.49 -37.77 -14.18
CA TYR A 488 -4.22 -37.77 -15.43
C TYR A 488 -5.72 -37.87 -15.16
N TYR A 489 -6.51 -37.16 -15.97
CA TYR A 489 -7.96 -37.17 -15.86
C TYR A 489 -8.66 -36.88 -17.20
N LYS A 490 -9.96 -37.19 -17.25
CA LYS A 490 -10.91 -36.87 -18.32
C LYS A 490 -12.30 -36.61 -17.75
N TYR A 491 -13.14 -36.03 -18.60
CA TYR A 491 -14.57 -35.91 -18.36
C TYR A 491 -15.34 -36.94 -19.17
N ILE A 492 -16.45 -37.42 -18.62
CA ILE A 492 -17.48 -38.16 -19.35
C ILE A 492 -18.68 -37.22 -19.47
N ILE A 493 -18.98 -36.79 -20.69
CA ILE A 493 -20.07 -35.86 -21.01
C ILE A 493 -21.13 -36.63 -21.79
N ASN A 494 -22.31 -36.83 -21.21
CA ASN A 494 -23.40 -37.63 -21.80
C ASN A 494 -22.91 -39.00 -22.31
N GLY A 495 -22.10 -39.70 -21.52
CA GLY A 495 -21.52 -41.00 -21.86
C GLY A 495 -20.26 -40.95 -22.75
N ASN A 496 -19.85 -39.78 -23.25
CA ASN A 496 -18.70 -39.64 -24.14
C ASN A 496 -17.46 -39.14 -23.41
N TRP A 497 -16.33 -39.81 -23.59
CA TRP A 497 -15.04 -39.41 -23.03
C TRP A 497 -14.50 -38.17 -23.73
N ARG A 498 -14.21 -37.12 -22.97
CA ARG A 498 -13.68 -35.84 -23.46
C ARG A 498 -12.55 -35.34 -22.56
N HIS A 499 -11.65 -34.57 -23.13
CA HIS A 499 -10.68 -33.76 -22.40
C HIS A 499 -11.08 -32.29 -22.52
N SER A 500 -10.71 -31.48 -21.53
CA SER A 500 -10.81 -30.03 -21.57
C SER A 500 -9.73 -29.44 -22.48
N THR A 501 -10.11 -28.53 -23.35
CA THR A 501 -9.19 -27.75 -24.20
C THR A 501 -8.59 -26.54 -23.47
N SER A 502 -9.15 -26.19 -22.30
CA SER A 502 -8.69 -25.07 -21.45
C SER A 502 -7.80 -25.53 -20.29
N SER A 503 -7.44 -26.80 -20.24
CA SER A 503 -6.52 -27.39 -19.27
C SER A 503 -5.36 -28.09 -19.98
N PRO A 504 -4.18 -28.22 -19.35
CA PRO A 504 -3.04 -28.93 -19.93
C PRO A 504 -3.40 -30.36 -20.34
N THR A 505 -2.75 -30.86 -21.40
CA THR A 505 -2.94 -32.22 -21.90
C THR A 505 -1.61 -32.89 -22.20
N GLU A 506 -1.59 -34.22 -22.09
CA GLU A 506 -0.48 -35.07 -22.47
C GLU A 506 -1.01 -36.29 -23.23
N ARG A 507 -0.18 -36.83 -24.13
CA ARG A 507 -0.45 -38.09 -24.82
C ARG A 507 0.16 -39.25 -24.05
N ASP A 508 -0.64 -40.26 -23.77
CA ASP A 508 -0.12 -41.53 -23.25
C ASP A 508 0.60 -42.35 -24.34
N GLU A 509 1.28 -43.42 -23.94
CA GLU A 509 2.01 -44.33 -24.84
C GLU A 509 1.12 -45.00 -25.89
N ARG A 510 -0.20 -45.02 -25.65
CA ARG A 510 -1.22 -45.60 -26.54
C ARG A 510 -1.83 -44.55 -27.48
N GLY A 511 -1.38 -43.30 -27.40
CA GLY A 511 -1.82 -42.18 -28.23
C GLY A 511 -3.08 -41.47 -27.73
N ASN A 512 -3.64 -41.83 -26.58
CA ASN A 512 -4.78 -41.13 -26.01
C ASN A 512 -4.34 -39.80 -25.41
N ILE A 513 -5.09 -38.75 -25.72
CA ILE A 513 -4.92 -37.43 -25.11
C ILE A 513 -5.71 -37.40 -23.80
N ASN A 514 -5.05 -37.18 -22.67
CA ASN A 514 -5.66 -36.97 -21.36
C ASN A 514 -5.35 -35.55 -20.87
N ASN A 515 -6.21 -34.99 -20.03
CA ASN A 515 -5.79 -33.82 -19.26
C ASN A 515 -4.80 -34.25 -18.19
N VAL A 516 -3.89 -33.33 -17.85
CA VAL A 516 -2.88 -33.53 -16.82
C VAL A 516 -2.92 -32.38 -15.83
N ILE A 517 -2.85 -32.69 -14.54
CA ILE A 517 -2.72 -31.70 -13.48
C ILE A 517 -1.50 -32.01 -12.61
N MET A 518 -0.67 -31.00 -12.40
CA MET A 518 0.50 -31.05 -11.53
C MET A 518 0.17 -30.35 -10.22
N ILE A 519 0.20 -31.10 -9.12
CA ILE A 519 -0.11 -30.61 -7.77
C ILE A 519 1.18 -30.50 -6.98
N GLY A 520 1.53 -29.28 -6.58
CA GLY A 520 2.82 -29.03 -5.91
C GLY A 520 3.98 -28.95 -6.89
N ASP A 521 5.17 -28.70 -6.34
CA ASP A 521 6.45 -28.73 -7.06
C ASP A 521 7.57 -29.05 -6.05
N THR A 522 8.81 -29.19 -6.50
CA THR A 522 9.96 -29.33 -5.62
C THR A 522 10.65 -27.98 -5.38
N ALA A 523 10.95 -27.67 -4.12
CA ALA A 523 11.70 -26.47 -3.77
C ALA A 523 13.13 -26.51 -4.37
N SER A 524 13.61 -25.38 -4.88
CA SER A 524 14.95 -25.26 -5.49
C SER A 524 15.67 -24.00 -5.03
N VAL A 525 16.99 -24.10 -4.89
CA VAL A 525 17.91 -22.97 -4.61
C VAL A 525 17.97 -21.99 -5.79
N ARG A 526 17.72 -22.48 -7.01
CA ARG A 526 17.60 -21.67 -8.23
C ARG A 526 16.22 -21.91 -8.83
N PRO A 527 15.19 -21.19 -8.38
CA PRO A 527 13.83 -21.43 -8.86
C PRO A 527 13.76 -21.13 -10.36
N THR A 528 13.36 -22.13 -11.15
CA THR A 528 12.99 -21.91 -12.55
C THR A 528 11.55 -21.46 -12.59
N ILE A 529 11.32 -20.18 -12.87
CA ILE A 529 9.97 -19.63 -13.00
C ILE A 529 9.51 -19.88 -14.43
N GLN A 530 8.84 -21.01 -14.65
CA GLN A 530 8.16 -21.25 -15.92
C GLN A 530 6.83 -20.46 -15.95
N PRO A 531 6.42 -19.94 -17.12
CA PRO A 531 5.10 -19.31 -17.26
C PRO A 531 4.02 -20.30 -16.83
N GLN A 532 3.16 -19.87 -15.91
CA GLN A 532 2.03 -20.69 -15.48
C GLN A 532 1.13 -20.96 -16.69
N GLN A 533 0.97 -22.22 -17.06
CA GLN A 533 0.03 -22.60 -18.11
C GLN A 533 -1.37 -22.29 -17.61
N LYS A 534 -2.19 -21.60 -18.41
CA LYS A 534 -3.58 -21.33 -18.05
C LYS A 534 -4.29 -22.68 -17.86
N ASP A 535 -4.81 -22.89 -16.66
CA ASP A 535 -5.67 -24.03 -16.33
C ASP A 535 -6.98 -23.48 -15.79
N ALA A 536 -8.10 -24.05 -16.24
CA ALA A 536 -9.43 -23.71 -15.75
C ALA A 536 -9.68 -24.24 -14.32
N ASN A 537 -8.90 -25.23 -13.87
CA ASN A 537 -9.03 -25.81 -12.54
C ASN A 537 -8.50 -24.87 -11.45
N LEU A 538 -9.14 -24.91 -10.28
CA LEU A 538 -8.70 -24.14 -9.12
C LEU A 538 -7.96 -25.05 -8.14
N ILE A 539 -6.76 -24.67 -7.73
CA ILE A 539 -5.96 -25.40 -6.73
C ILE A 539 -5.84 -24.54 -5.49
N LYS A 540 -6.25 -25.07 -4.34
CA LYS A 540 -6.10 -24.44 -3.02
C LYS A 540 -5.26 -25.35 -2.13
N VAL A 541 -4.25 -24.78 -1.49
CA VAL A 541 -3.46 -25.54 -0.51
C VAL A 541 -4.32 -25.82 0.72
N ILE A 542 -4.21 -27.01 1.28
CA ILE A 542 -4.89 -27.37 2.54
C ILE A 542 -4.00 -26.93 3.68
N GLU A 543 -4.50 -26.02 4.50
CA GLU A 543 -3.87 -25.66 5.77
C GLU A 543 -4.29 -26.66 6.85
N ARG A 544 -3.36 -27.53 7.24
CA ARG A 544 -3.52 -28.42 8.40
C ARG A 544 -2.23 -28.47 9.21
N PRO A 545 -2.30 -28.84 10.49
CA PRO A 545 -1.11 -29.19 11.25
C PRO A 545 -0.30 -30.28 10.53
N LEU A 546 1.02 -30.13 10.53
CA LEU A 546 1.93 -31.14 10.02
C LEU A 546 2.03 -32.29 11.03
N THR A 547 2.03 -33.52 10.52
CA THR A 547 2.37 -34.72 11.29
C THR A 547 3.82 -34.66 11.76
N GLU A 548 4.18 -35.49 12.74
CA GLU A 548 5.55 -35.52 13.26
C GLU A 548 6.59 -35.86 12.19
N ASN A 549 6.28 -36.83 11.31
CA ASN A 549 7.14 -37.17 10.19
C ASN A 549 7.29 -35.99 9.19
N GLU A 550 6.20 -35.30 8.87
CA GLU A 550 6.24 -34.11 8.00
C GLU A 550 7.06 -32.97 8.61
N ARG A 551 6.98 -32.74 9.94
CA ARG A 551 7.83 -31.75 10.63
C ARG A 551 9.30 -32.12 10.54
N PHE A 552 9.64 -33.40 10.75
CA PHE A 552 11.01 -33.89 10.62
C PHE A 552 11.55 -33.72 9.18
N MET A 553 10.75 -34.09 8.17
CA MET A 553 11.08 -33.91 6.77
C MET A 553 11.27 -32.44 6.41
N LEU A 554 10.36 -31.56 6.85
CA LEU A 554 10.45 -30.12 6.66
C LEU A 554 11.75 -29.56 7.25
N ALA A 555 12.06 -29.88 8.50
CA ALA A 555 13.28 -29.41 9.16
C ALA A 555 14.55 -29.93 8.46
N LYS A 556 14.53 -31.16 7.95
CA LYS A 556 15.63 -31.72 7.13
C LYS A 556 15.76 -30.97 5.80
N ALA A 557 14.67 -30.82 5.05
CA ALA A 557 14.62 -30.13 3.77
C ALA A 557 15.07 -28.67 3.85
N ALA A 558 14.50 -27.92 4.81
CA ALA A 558 14.81 -26.52 5.04
C ALA A 558 16.30 -26.31 5.32
N ARG A 559 16.90 -27.17 6.15
CA ARG A 559 18.35 -27.14 6.42
C ARG A 559 19.16 -27.47 5.17
N CYS A 560 18.81 -28.50 4.40
CA CYS A 560 19.50 -28.84 3.15
C CYS A 560 19.52 -27.66 2.17
N ILE A 561 18.37 -26.99 1.96
CA ILE A 561 18.31 -25.79 1.12
C ILE A 561 19.17 -24.68 1.70
N ALA A 562 19.02 -24.35 2.99
CA ALA A 562 19.76 -23.25 3.60
C ALA A 562 21.28 -23.45 3.59
N PHE A 563 21.76 -24.69 3.73
CA PHE A 563 23.18 -25.02 3.62
C PHE A 563 23.68 -25.00 2.16
N SER A 564 22.79 -25.10 1.18
CA SER A 564 23.14 -24.94 -0.23
C SER A 564 23.25 -23.46 -0.65
N VAL A 565 22.76 -22.53 0.17
CA VAL A 565 22.85 -21.07 -0.06
C VAL A 565 24.19 -20.51 0.40
N CYS A 566 24.85 -19.73 -0.45
CA CYS A 566 26.04 -18.94 -0.11
C CYS A 566 25.71 -17.43 -0.20
N PRO A 567 25.61 -16.70 0.94
CA PRO A 567 25.23 -15.28 0.96
C PRO A 567 26.18 -14.35 0.20
N ILE A 568 27.48 -14.68 0.16
CA ILE A 568 28.54 -13.84 -0.43
C ILE A 568 28.32 -13.60 -1.94
N ARG A 569 27.61 -14.51 -2.63
CA ARG A 569 27.33 -14.38 -4.06
C ARG A 569 26.29 -13.32 -4.43
N LEU A 570 25.62 -12.71 -3.44
CA LEU A 570 24.48 -11.81 -3.63
C LEU A 570 24.71 -10.39 -3.12
N VAL A 571 25.92 -10.11 -2.65
CA VAL A 571 26.34 -8.77 -2.27
C VAL A 571 26.67 -8.01 -3.55
N PRO A 572 26.21 -6.74 -3.71
CA PRO A 572 26.69 -5.89 -4.80
C PRO A 572 28.23 -5.85 -4.76
N LYS A 573 28.87 -6.16 -5.89
CA LYS A 573 30.33 -6.06 -6.04
C LYS A 573 30.80 -4.62 -5.84
#